data_AF-A0A452UKT9-F1
#
_entry.id   AF-A0A452UKT9-F1
#
_cell.length_a   1.000
_cell.length_b   1.000
_cell.length_c   1.000
_cell.angle_alpha   90.00
_cell.angle_beta   90.00
_cell.angle_gamma   90.00
#
_symmetry.space_group_name_H-M   'P 1'
#
loop_
_entity.id
_entity.type
_entity.pdbx_description
1 polymer ?
#
loop_
_entity_poly.entity_id
_entity_poly.type
_entity_poly.pdbx_seq_one_letter_code
_entity_poly.pdbx_strand_id
1 'polypeptide(L)'
;ASLFIFTQMGISPDVCPWTRVEEEDPDFWNHQAAQALDAAKKLQPIQTAAKNLILFLGDGMGVPTVPATRILKGQLNDKLGPETPLAMDHFPYLALSKTYNVDRQVPDSAGTATAYLCGVKANYQTIGVSAAARWNQCNTTHGNEVTSVMNRAKKAGKSVGVVTTTRVQHASPAGTYAHVVNRNWYSDADMPAKAREEGCQDIAQQLISNMDIDVILGGGRKYMFPQGTPDPEYPSDTRQDGVRLDGRNLVQEWQAKYQGARYVWNRTALIEASQDPSVTHLMGLFEPGDTKYEVRRDTTQDPSLMEMTEVAVRLLSRNPRGFYLFVEGGRIDHGHHDGTAYLALTEAVMFDSAIDKASQITSEKDTLTLVTADHSHVFSFGGYTLRGSSIFGLAPSTAQDNKTYTSILYGNGPGGSFALLGISRPNVSDSQTPNFKHHWEKNCGGLSPCSESSVFKYRAVHEGFTLLTSISGTSHSGQASPAAWLGFVYVLYLGLISHQVCTVGDGEPVSGGRACGCCHFRTRFPGGITCIIWNSLQGSFGSYLFVFGGLFV
;
A
#
# COMPACT_ATOMS: atom_id res chain seq x y z
N ALA A 1 -20.00 -63.25 24.22
CA ALA A 1 -18.72 -62.89 24.87
C ALA A 1 -17.61 -63.34 23.93
N SER A 2 -16.77 -62.49 23.34
CA SER A 2 -16.23 -61.24 23.86
C SER A 2 -15.99 -60.22 22.74
N LEU A 3 -16.15 -58.97 23.12
CA LEU A 3 -16.08 -57.73 22.36
C LEU A 3 -14.61 -57.44 21.98
N PHE A 4 -14.29 -57.29 20.69
CA PHE A 4 -13.01 -56.72 20.26
C PHE A 4 -13.13 -55.20 20.30
N ILE A 5 -12.59 -54.60 21.37
CA ILE A 5 -12.41 -53.15 21.48
C ILE A 5 -11.14 -52.80 20.71
N PHE A 6 -11.31 -52.21 19.53
CA PHE A 6 -10.25 -51.42 18.91
C PHE A 6 -10.07 -50.16 19.75
N THR A 7 -9.00 -50.13 20.55
CA THR A 7 -8.53 -48.90 21.17
C THR A 7 -7.94 -48.05 20.05
N GLN A 8 -8.71 -47.07 19.57
CA GLN A 8 -8.15 -45.92 18.85
C GLN A 8 -7.10 -45.30 19.78
N MET A 9 -5.83 -45.38 19.40
CA MET A 9 -4.84 -44.44 19.92
C MET A 9 -5.31 -43.06 19.49
N GLY A 10 -5.85 -42.32 20.46
CA GLY A 10 -6.31 -40.96 20.28
C GLY A 10 -5.18 -40.10 19.73
N ILE A 11 -5.39 -39.60 18.52
CA ILE A 11 -4.73 -38.38 18.07
C ILE A 11 -5.19 -37.31 19.07
N SER A 12 -4.24 -36.72 19.81
CA SER A 12 -4.51 -35.59 20.69
C SER A 12 -5.18 -34.48 19.85
N PRO A 13 -6.32 -33.90 20.27
CA PRO A 13 -7.03 -32.88 19.48
C PRO A 13 -6.37 -31.49 19.53
N ASP A 14 -5.21 -31.33 20.17
CA ASP A 14 -4.76 -30.03 20.68
C ASP A 14 -3.71 -29.31 19.80
N VAL A 15 -3.78 -29.49 18.47
CA VAL A 15 -3.03 -28.64 17.54
C VAL A 15 -4.04 -27.95 16.64
N CYS A 16 -4.32 -26.68 16.93
CA CYS A 16 -5.08 -25.83 16.01
C CYS A 16 -4.30 -25.83 14.67
N PRO A 17 -4.86 -26.36 13.58
CA PRO A 17 -4.09 -26.52 12.36
C PRO A 17 -3.68 -25.13 11.85
N TRP A 18 -2.37 -24.91 11.79
CA TRP A 18 -1.73 -23.65 11.40
C TRP A 18 -1.99 -23.26 9.93
N THR A 19 -2.52 -24.21 9.17
CA THR A 19 -2.90 -24.16 7.77
C THR A 19 -4.33 -24.65 7.65
N ARG A 20 -5.11 -24.14 6.69
CA ARG A 20 -6.38 -24.81 6.42
C ARG A 20 -6.08 -26.22 5.91
N VAL A 21 -6.90 -27.20 6.30
CA VAL A 21 -6.67 -28.61 5.92
C VAL A 21 -6.60 -28.76 4.40
N GLU A 22 -7.33 -27.93 3.63
CA GLU A 22 -7.23 -27.92 2.17
C GLU A 22 -5.87 -27.44 1.63
N GLU A 23 -5.14 -26.56 2.33
CA GLU A 23 -3.84 -26.03 1.89
C GLU A 23 -2.68 -27.02 2.12
N GLU A 24 -2.92 -28.10 2.90
CA GLU A 24 -1.94 -29.18 3.11
C GLU A 24 -1.83 -30.10 1.88
N ASP A 25 -2.87 -30.14 1.04
CA ASP A 25 -2.90 -30.94 -0.18
C ASP A 25 -2.24 -30.18 -1.35
N PRO A 26 -1.19 -30.73 -2.00
CA PRO A 26 -0.60 -30.14 -3.20
C PRO A 26 -1.60 -29.85 -4.32
N ASP A 27 -2.69 -30.63 -4.41
CA ASP A 27 -3.70 -30.45 -5.44
C ASP A 27 -4.44 -29.11 -5.31
N PHE A 28 -4.59 -28.57 -4.10
CA PHE A 28 -5.14 -27.23 -3.89
C PHE A 28 -4.32 -26.17 -4.64
N TRP A 29 -3.00 -26.20 -4.44
CA TRP A 29 -2.07 -25.25 -5.07
C TRP A 29 -1.98 -25.45 -6.58
N ASN A 30 -1.92 -26.70 -7.04
CA ASN A 30 -1.89 -27.02 -8.47
C ASN A 30 -3.16 -26.57 -9.19
N HIS A 31 -4.34 -26.77 -8.59
CA HIS A 31 -5.61 -26.31 -9.15
C HIS A 31 -5.68 -24.78 -9.22
N GLN A 32 -5.29 -24.08 -8.14
CA GLN A 32 -5.27 -22.62 -8.13
C GLN A 32 -4.32 -22.06 -9.20
N ALA A 33 -3.13 -22.66 -9.34
CA ALA A 33 -2.15 -22.27 -10.37
C ALA A 33 -2.66 -22.54 -11.80
N ALA A 34 -3.32 -23.69 -12.03
CA ALA A 34 -3.92 -24.01 -13.32
C ALA A 34 -5.01 -23.00 -13.71
N GLN A 35 -5.88 -22.65 -12.76
CA GLN A 35 -6.92 -21.62 -12.96
C GLN A 35 -6.32 -20.25 -13.26
N ALA A 36 -5.27 -19.83 -12.55
CA ALA A 36 -4.57 -18.58 -12.81
C ALA A 36 -3.92 -18.54 -14.20
N LEU A 37 -3.30 -19.64 -14.64
CA LEU A 37 -2.74 -19.77 -15.98
C LEU A 37 -3.83 -19.71 -17.06
N ASP A 38 -4.97 -20.34 -16.83
CA ASP A 38 -6.10 -20.31 -17.76
C ASP A 38 -6.73 -18.91 -17.86
N ALA A 39 -6.83 -18.19 -16.74
CA ALA A 39 -7.25 -16.80 -16.75
C ALA A 39 -6.25 -15.91 -17.53
N ALA A 40 -4.95 -16.08 -17.29
CA ALA A 40 -3.91 -15.33 -17.97
C ALA A 40 -3.88 -15.58 -19.49
N LYS A 41 -4.06 -16.83 -19.94
CA LYS A 41 -4.12 -17.17 -21.38
C LYS A 41 -5.33 -16.56 -22.09
N LYS A 42 -6.43 -16.33 -21.35
CA LYS A 42 -7.67 -15.75 -21.88
C LYS A 42 -7.65 -14.22 -21.89
N LEU A 43 -6.70 -13.59 -21.20
CA LEU A 43 -6.60 -12.13 -21.16
C LEU A 43 -6.33 -11.58 -22.57
N GLN A 44 -7.17 -10.65 -23.01
CA GLN A 44 -7.04 -9.98 -24.31
C GLN A 44 -7.01 -8.47 -24.10
N PRO A 45 -6.20 -7.73 -24.88
CA PRO A 45 -6.21 -6.27 -24.83
C PRO A 45 -7.55 -5.74 -25.36
N ILE A 46 -8.12 -4.77 -24.66
CA ILE A 46 -9.29 -4.02 -25.15
C ILE A 46 -8.76 -2.96 -26.12
N GLN A 47 -8.94 -3.19 -27.42
CA GLN A 47 -8.41 -2.34 -28.51
C GLN A 47 -9.33 -1.15 -28.87
N THR A 48 -10.17 -0.71 -27.94
CA THR A 48 -11.09 0.41 -28.10
C THR A 48 -10.74 1.55 -27.15
N ALA A 49 -11.14 2.78 -27.50
CA ALA A 49 -10.97 3.91 -26.60
C ALA A 49 -11.88 3.79 -25.37
N ALA A 50 -11.38 4.25 -24.22
CA ALA A 50 -12.18 4.33 -23.00
C ALA A 50 -13.15 5.52 -23.06
N LYS A 51 -14.43 5.26 -22.83
CA LYS A 51 -15.46 6.27 -22.61
C LYS A 51 -15.27 6.91 -21.24
N ASN A 52 -14.99 6.12 -20.21
CA ASN A 52 -14.82 6.61 -18.84
C ASN A 52 -13.38 6.36 -18.36
N LEU A 53 -12.88 7.26 -17.53
CA LEU A 53 -11.56 7.17 -16.90
C LEU A 53 -11.75 7.28 -15.39
N ILE A 54 -11.28 6.30 -14.63
CA ILE A 54 -11.30 6.35 -13.17
C ILE A 54 -9.89 6.14 -12.63
N LEU A 55 -9.41 7.09 -11.83
CA LEU A 55 -8.16 6.95 -11.10
C LEU A 55 -8.45 6.87 -9.61
N PHE A 56 -8.21 5.70 -9.04
CA PHE A 56 -8.17 5.45 -7.60
C PHE A 56 -6.75 5.67 -7.08
N LEU A 57 -6.61 6.59 -6.13
CA LEU A 57 -5.33 6.96 -5.52
C LEU A 57 -5.37 6.65 -4.02
N GLY A 58 -4.62 5.66 -3.57
CA GLY A 58 -4.37 5.43 -2.15
C GLY A 58 -3.17 6.24 -1.71
N ASP A 59 -3.38 7.40 -1.08
CA ASP A 59 -2.29 8.30 -0.67
C ASP A 59 -1.40 7.57 0.36
N GLY A 60 -0.10 7.47 0.08
CA GLY A 60 0.84 6.70 0.89
C GLY A 60 0.65 5.16 0.86
N MET A 61 -0.25 4.61 0.05
CA MET A 61 -0.61 3.19 0.02
C MET A 61 0.42 2.33 -0.75
N GLY A 62 1.67 2.35 -0.33
CA GLY A 62 2.73 1.59 -0.98
C GLY A 62 2.63 0.08 -0.81
N VAL A 63 3.58 -0.64 -1.41
CA VAL A 63 3.58 -2.11 -1.47
C VAL A 63 3.45 -2.79 -0.11
N PRO A 64 4.01 -2.32 1.02
CA PRO A 64 3.78 -2.96 2.32
C PRO A 64 2.36 -2.74 2.88
N THR A 65 1.72 -1.61 2.57
CA THR A 65 0.36 -1.29 3.01
C THR A 65 -0.67 -2.21 2.37
N VAL A 66 -0.54 -2.50 1.06
CA VAL A 66 -1.48 -3.36 0.31
C VAL A 66 -1.68 -4.77 0.92
N PRO A 67 -0.65 -5.61 1.14
CA PRO A 67 -0.79 -6.93 1.75
C PRO A 67 -1.20 -6.85 3.22
N ALA A 68 -0.81 -5.83 3.97
CA ALA A 68 -1.30 -5.65 5.34
C ALA A 68 -2.82 -5.36 5.35
N THR A 69 -3.30 -4.54 4.42
CA THR A 69 -4.73 -4.31 4.17
C THR A 69 -5.43 -5.59 3.70
N ARG A 70 -4.80 -6.39 2.83
CA ARG A 70 -5.32 -7.70 2.38
C ARG A 70 -5.56 -8.64 3.56
N ILE A 71 -4.56 -8.77 4.43
CA ILE A 71 -4.67 -9.58 5.65
C ILE A 71 -5.81 -9.07 6.52
N LEU A 72 -5.86 -7.77 6.80
CA LEU A 72 -6.93 -7.15 7.60
C LEU A 72 -8.32 -7.39 6.99
N LYS A 73 -8.49 -7.11 5.69
CA LYS A 73 -9.79 -7.24 5.01
C LYS A 73 -10.26 -8.70 4.98
N GLY A 74 -9.36 -9.65 4.76
CA GLY A 74 -9.69 -11.07 4.85
C GLY A 74 -10.13 -11.46 6.26
N GLN A 75 -9.40 -11.02 7.29
CA GLN A 75 -9.73 -11.30 8.69
C GLN A 75 -11.06 -10.68 9.13
N LEU A 76 -11.39 -9.47 8.65
CA LEU A 76 -12.69 -8.84 8.87
C LEU A 76 -13.85 -9.60 8.21
N ASN A 77 -13.57 -10.49 7.25
CA ASN A 77 -14.54 -11.32 6.54
C ASN A 77 -14.42 -12.82 6.89
N ASP A 78 -13.97 -13.13 8.12
CA ASP A 78 -13.83 -14.51 8.63
C ASP A 78 -12.96 -15.41 7.73
N LYS A 79 -11.87 -14.84 7.19
CA LYS A 79 -10.80 -15.55 6.49
C LYS A 79 -9.49 -15.48 7.27
N LEU A 80 -8.47 -16.22 6.85
CA LEU A 80 -7.15 -16.16 7.50
C LEU A 80 -6.39 -14.88 7.14
N GLY A 81 -6.77 -14.23 6.04
CA GLY A 81 -6.25 -12.93 5.62
C GLY A 81 -5.56 -12.99 4.26
N PRO A 82 -4.28 -13.42 4.20
CA PRO A 82 -3.43 -13.18 3.04
C PRO A 82 -3.89 -13.88 1.75
N GLU A 83 -4.70 -14.94 1.85
CA GLU A 83 -5.28 -15.65 0.69
C GLU A 83 -6.47 -14.93 0.06
N THR A 84 -7.06 -13.96 0.75
CA THR A 84 -8.31 -13.30 0.30
C THR A 84 -7.96 -12.11 -0.57
N PRO A 85 -8.22 -12.13 -1.89
CA PRO A 85 -7.83 -11.03 -2.76
C PRO A 85 -8.61 -9.75 -2.42
N LEU A 86 -7.93 -8.62 -2.47
CA LEU A 86 -8.55 -7.30 -2.49
C LEU A 86 -9.28 -7.08 -3.83
N ALA A 87 -10.16 -6.09 -3.91
CA ALA A 87 -10.76 -5.70 -5.19
C ALA A 87 -9.67 -5.27 -6.19
N MET A 88 -8.68 -4.51 -5.72
CA MET A 88 -7.53 -4.11 -6.54
C MET A 88 -6.64 -5.28 -7.01
N ASP A 89 -6.68 -6.45 -6.34
CA ASP A 89 -5.89 -7.62 -6.75
C ASP A 89 -6.48 -8.36 -7.95
N HIS A 90 -7.74 -8.08 -8.29
CA HIS A 90 -8.39 -8.64 -9.47
C HIS A 90 -8.02 -7.89 -10.77
N PHE A 91 -7.25 -6.80 -10.68
CA PHE A 91 -6.84 -6.03 -11.85
C PHE A 91 -5.81 -6.83 -12.67
N PRO A 92 -6.02 -7.00 -13.98
CA PRO A 92 -5.22 -7.93 -14.79
C PRO A 92 -3.84 -7.38 -15.19
N TYR A 93 -3.59 -6.08 -15.01
CA TYR A 93 -2.34 -5.42 -15.39
C TYR A 93 -1.71 -4.75 -14.19
N LEU A 94 -0.44 -5.09 -13.92
CA LEU A 94 0.34 -4.55 -12.82
C LEU A 94 1.63 -3.92 -13.35
N ALA A 95 2.00 -2.76 -12.81
CA ALA A 95 3.27 -2.11 -13.06
C ALA A 95 3.83 -1.48 -11.78
N LEU A 96 5.15 -1.28 -11.75
CA LEU A 96 5.79 -0.49 -10.71
C LEU A 96 5.95 0.97 -11.17
N SER A 97 5.57 1.92 -10.32
CA SER A 97 5.71 3.35 -10.57
C SER A 97 6.91 3.93 -9.81
N LYS A 98 7.73 4.73 -10.50
CA LYS A 98 8.90 5.41 -9.90
C LYS A 98 8.50 6.80 -9.40
N THR A 99 8.40 6.99 -8.09
CA THR A 99 7.69 8.12 -7.48
C THR A 99 8.53 9.38 -7.20
N TYR A 100 9.86 9.33 -7.34
CA TYR A 100 10.74 10.48 -7.05
C TYR A 100 10.22 11.81 -7.66
N ASN A 101 10.23 12.91 -6.91
CA ASN A 101 10.06 14.24 -7.47
C ASN A 101 11.37 14.67 -8.14
N VAL A 102 11.33 15.73 -8.96
CA VAL A 102 12.54 16.18 -9.67
C VAL A 102 13.66 16.56 -8.71
N ASP A 103 13.32 17.16 -7.57
CA ASP A 103 14.25 17.67 -6.56
C ASP A 103 14.37 16.78 -5.30
N ARG A 104 13.57 15.71 -5.18
CA ARG A 104 13.56 14.82 -3.99
C ARG A 104 13.38 13.35 -4.37
N GLN A 105 14.25 12.49 -3.83
CA GLN A 105 14.17 11.04 -4.00
C GLN A 105 12.95 10.41 -3.30
N VAL A 106 12.60 10.92 -2.12
CA VAL A 106 11.35 10.61 -1.41
C VAL A 106 10.43 11.80 -1.64
N PRO A 107 9.33 11.64 -2.38
CA PRO A 107 8.48 12.74 -2.80
C PRO A 107 7.52 13.20 -1.70
N ASP A 108 6.73 14.23 -1.99
CA ASP A 108 5.42 14.45 -1.35
C ASP A 108 4.26 14.24 -2.33
N SER A 109 3.04 14.29 -1.79
CA SER A 109 1.78 14.20 -2.55
C SER A 109 1.61 15.29 -3.63
N ALA A 110 2.17 16.50 -3.47
CA ALA A 110 1.99 17.58 -4.45
C ALA A 110 2.77 17.33 -5.75
N GLY A 111 4.08 17.06 -5.61
CA GLY A 111 4.92 16.80 -6.76
C GLY A 111 4.51 15.52 -7.52
N THR A 112 4.02 14.51 -6.79
CA THR A 112 3.48 13.26 -7.38
C THR A 112 2.12 13.48 -8.03
N ALA A 113 1.21 14.27 -7.44
CA ALA A 113 -0.07 14.64 -8.05
C ALA A 113 0.13 15.26 -9.45
N THR A 114 1.11 16.15 -9.57
CA THR A 114 1.46 16.71 -10.89
C THR A 114 1.92 15.62 -11.86
N ALA A 115 2.68 14.63 -11.41
CA ALA A 115 3.14 13.53 -12.25
C ALA A 115 1.98 12.65 -12.76
N TYR A 116 1.15 12.11 -11.86
CA TYR A 116 0.12 11.14 -12.26
C TYR A 116 -1.16 11.79 -12.82
N LEU A 117 -1.43 13.07 -12.53
CA LEU A 117 -2.60 13.78 -13.07
C LEU A 117 -2.28 14.64 -14.28
N CYS A 118 -1.06 15.18 -14.39
CA CYS A 118 -0.69 16.06 -15.50
C CYS A 118 0.26 15.38 -16.51
N GLY A 119 0.99 14.34 -16.10
CA GLY A 119 1.98 13.66 -16.93
C GLY A 119 3.36 14.32 -16.92
N VAL A 120 3.65 15.18 -15.95
CA VAL A 120 4.92 15.91 -15.82
C VAL A 120 5.41 15.82 -14.37
N LYS A 121 6.65 15.36 -14.15
CA LYS A 121 7.23 15.40 -12.80
C LYS A 121 7.51 16.84 -12.39
N ALA A 122 7.23 17.14 -11.12
CA ALA A 122 7.38 18.47 -10.54
C ALA A 122 8.32 18.45 -9.32
N ASN A 123 8.51 19.62 -8.74
CA ASN A 123 9.24 19.78 -7.49
C ASN A 123 8.32 19.50 -6.29
N TYR A 124 8.93 19.09 -5.19
CA TYR A 124 8.31 18.89 -3.89
C TYR A 124 7.45 20.11 -3.48
N GLN A 125 6.25 19.83 -2.94
CA GLN A 125 5.27 20.81 -2.46
C GLN A 125 4.67 21.77 -3.50
N THR A 126 4.88 21.51 -4.80
CA THR A 126 4.26 22.26 -5.92
C THR A 126 3.20 21.42 -6.62
N ILE A 127 2.12 22.04 -7.08
CA ILE A 127 0.96 21.36 -7.66
C ILE A 127 0.68 21.94 -9.05
N GLY A 128 0.55 21.08 -10.07
CA GLY A 128 0.13 21.50 -11.40
C GLY A 128 1.09 22.45 -12.09
N VAL A 129 2.34 22.54 -11.64
CA VAL A 129 3.40 23.34 -12.25
C VAL A 129 4.62 22.49 -12.56
N SER A 130 5.34 22.81 -13.62
CA SER A 130 6.57 22.13 -14.00
C SER A 130 7.68 22.36 -12.98
N ALA A 131 8.73 21.55 -13.02
CA ALA A 131 9.90 21.71 -12.15
C ALA A 131 10.73 23.00 -12.41
N ALA A 132 10.35 23.85 -13.37
CA ALA A 132 10.89 25.19 -13.49
C ALA A 132 10.32 26.15 -12.42
N ALA A 133 9.12 25.89 -11.90
CA ALA A 133 8.56 26.61 -10.76
C ALA A 133 9.33 26.28 -9.47
N ARG A 134 9.32 27.19 -8.50
CA ARG A 134 10.03 27.06 -7.22
C ARG A 134 9.06 27.14 -6.07
N TRP A 135 9.25 26.24 -5.10
CA TRP A 135 8.41 26.17 -3.92
C TRP A 135 8.29 27.53 -3.24
N ASN A 136 7.05 27.93 -2.94
CA ASN A 136 6.69 29.15 -2.24
C ASN A 136 7.12 30.47 -2.94
N GLN A 137 7.44 30.44 -4.24
CA GLN A 137 7.81 31.63 -5.03
C GLN A 137 6.75 31.89 -6.11
N CYS A 138 5.75 32.72 -5.79
CA CYS A 138 4.58 32.94 -6.66
C CYS A 138 4.97 33.40 -8.06
N ASN A 139 5.91 34.35 -8.17
CA ASN A 139 6.48 34.82 -9.43
C ASN A 139 7.07 33.75 -10.37
N THR A 140 7.26 32.50 -9.90
CA THR A 140 7.72 31.36 -10.74
C THR A 140 6.58 30.47 -11.26
N THR A 141 5.32 30.82 -10.98
CA THR A 141 4.14 30.05 -11.41
C THR A 141 3.86 30.21 -12.90
N HIS A 142 3.80 31.46 -13.37
CA HIS A 142 3.35 31.78 -14.72
C HIS A 142 4.28 31.25 -15.81
N GLY A 143 3.69 30.57 -16.79
CA GLY A 143 4.39 29.89 -17.88
C GLY A 143 4.84 28.48 -17.53
N ASN A 144 4.68 28.05 -16.27
CA ASN A 144 5.04 26.72 -15.81
C ASN A 144 3.81 25.85 -15.51
N GLU A 145 2.58 26.35 -15.68
CA GLU A 145 1.36 25.57 -15.47
C GLU A 145 1.29 24.37 -16.42
N VAL A 146 0.95 23.19 -15.89
CA VAL A 146 0.78 21.95 -16.67
C VAL A 146 -0.63 21.43 -16.51
N THR A 147 -1.33 21.20 -17.63
CA THR A 147 -2.76 20.86 -17.62
C THR A 147 -3.02 19.39 -17.27
N SER A 148 -3.90 19.15 -16.29
CA SER A 148 -4.30 17.80 -15.87
C SER A 148 -5.05 17.03 -16.96
N VAL A 149 -5.10 15.70 -16.84
CA VAL A 149 -5.94 14.83 -17.68
C VAL A 149 -7.42 15.12 -17.43
N MET A 150 -7.81 15.44 -16.19
CA MET A 150 -9.18 15.85 -15.85
C MET A 150 -9.60 17.11 -16.61
N ASN A 151 -8.76 18.15 -16.63
CA ASN A 151 -9.02 19.38 -17.39
C ASN A 151 -9.13 19.10 -18.89
N ARG A 152 -8.26 18.23 -19.43
CA ARG A 152 -8.34 17.76 -20.83
C ARG A 152 -9.63 16.98 -21.11
N ALA A 153 -10.08 16.14 -20.18
CA ALA A 153 -11.34 15.40 -20.30
C ALA A 153 -12.55 16.36 -20.35
N LYS A 154 -12.57 17.37 -19.47
CA LYS A 154 -13.62 18.41 -19.48
C LYS A 154 -13.64 19.18 -20.80
N LYS A 155 -12.46 19.58 -21.32
CA LYS A 155 -12.32 20.21 -22.65
C LYS A 155 -12.82 19.32 -23.79
N ALA A 156 -12.73 18.00 -23.65
CA ALA A 156 -13.29 17.03 -24.61
C ALA A 156 -14.81 16.78 -24.42
N GLY A 157 -15.47 17.52 -23.53
CA GLY A 157 -16.91 17.44 -23.28
C GLY A 157 -17.33 16.32 -22.32
N LYS A 158 -16.38 15.66 -21.65
CA LYS A 158 -16.68 14.69 -20.58
C LYS A 158 -17.07 15.43 -19.31
N SER A 159 -17.92 14.81 -18.49
CA SER A 159 -18.11 15.26 -17.11
C SER A 159 -16.91 14.86 -16.26
N VAL A 160 -16.62 15.61 -15.21
CA VAL A 160 -15.45 15.36 -14.37
C VAL A 160 -15.80 15.43 -12.88
N GLY A 161 -15.15 14.58 -12.09
CA GLY A 161 -15.38 14.56 -10.64
C GLY A 161 -14.13 14.28 -9.81
N VAL A 162 -14.15 14.82 -8.60
CA VAL A 162 -13.13 14.67 -7.57
C VAL A 162 -13.81 14.17 -6.30
N VAL A 163 -13.33 13.04 -5.78
CA VAL A 163 -13.81 12.41 -4.55
C VAL A 163 -12.61 12.11 -3.66
N THR A 164 -12.65 12.52 -2.39
CA THR A 164 -11.54 12.28 -1.44
C THR A 164 -12.02 12.23 0.01
N THR A 165 -11.27 11.55 0.88
CA THR A 165 -11.42 11.64 2.35
C THR A 165 -10.59 12.78 2.98
N THR A 166 -9.88 13.57 2.18
CA THR A 166 -9.19 14.78 2.64
C THR A 166 -10.03 16.02 2.35
N ARG A 167 -9.50 17.20 2.71
CA ARG A 167 -9.94 18.46 2.13
C ARG A 167 -9.89 18.38 0.61
N VAL A 168 -10.92 18.81 -0.10
CA VAL A 168 -10.89 18.84 -1.57
C VAL A 168 -9.81 19.77 -2.13
N GLN A 169 -9.26 20.65 -1.29
CA GLN A 169 -8.12 21.54 -1.52
C GLN A 169 -6.75 20.93 -1.17
N HIS A 170 -6.71 19.67 -0.72
CA HIS A 170 -5.46 18.97 -0.43
C HIS A 170 -4.65 18.70 -1.71
N ALA A 171 -3.39 18.33 -1.57
CA ALA A 171 -2.46 18.27 -2.69
C ALA A 171 -2.89 17.32 -3.83
N SER A 172 -3.28 16.11 -3.48
CA SER A 172 -3.71 15.05 -4.39
C SER A 172 -4.94 15.45 -5.23
N PRO A 173 -6.08 15.89 -4.64
CA PRO A 173 -7.23 16.36 -5.42
C PRO A 173 -6.91 17.67 -6.15
N ALA A 174 -6.15 18.59 -5.55
CA ALA A 174 -5.78 19.85 -6.18
C ALA A 174 -4.95 19.67 -7.46
N GLY A 175 -4.16 18.60 -7.59
CA GLY A 175 -3.45 18.30 -8.85
C GLY A 175 -4.37 18.07 -10.06
N THR A 176 -5.66 17.89 -9.84
CA THR A 176 -6.64 17.76 -10.92
C THR A 176 -7.06 19.13 -11.50
N TYR A 177 -6.94 20.24 -10.75
CA TYR A 177 -7.49 21.54 -11.15
C TYR A 177 -6.60 22.76 -10.86
N ALA A 178 -5.67 22.68 -9.91
CA ALA A 178 -4.90 23.81 -9.40
C ALA A 178 -3.49 23.89 -10.00
N HIS A 179 -2.96 25.11 -10.01
CA HIS A 179 -1.58 25.45 -10.33
C HIS A 179 -1.04 26.34 -9.20
N VAL A 180 -0.25 25.75 -8.29
CA VAL A 180 0.30 26.47 -7.13
C VAL A 180 1.73 26.05 -6.83
N VAL A 181 2.54 27.01 -6.42
CA VAL A 181 3.91 26.78 -5.96
C VAL A 181 4.01 26.41 -4.49
N ASN A 182 2.89 26.39 -3.76
CA ASN A 182 2.86 25.96 -2.37
C ASN A 182 1.53 25.26 -2.08
N ARG A 183 1.58 23.95 -1.84
CA ARG A 183 0.41 23.12 -1.49
C ARG A 183 -0.34 23.58 -0.24
N ASN A 184 0.26 24.42 0.60
CA ASN A 184 -0.35 24.88 1.84
C ASN A 184 -1.23 26.13 1.67
N TRP A 185 -1.35 26.69 0.46
CA TRP A 185 -2.22 27.84 0.19
C TRP A 185 -3.68 27.40 0.00
N TYR A 186 -4.29 26.81 1.04
CA TYR A 186 -5.65 26.25 0.96
C TYR A 186 -6.69 27.35 0.79
N SER A 187 -6.62 28.42 1.60
CA SER A 187 -7.35 29.68 1.39
C SER A 187 -6.40 30.87 1.31
N ASP A 188 -6.96 32.04 1.01
CA ASP A 188 -6.25 33.32 0.99
C ASP A 188 -5.57 33.65 2.33
N ALA A 189 -6.09 33.12 3.44
CA ALA A 189 -5.52 33.26 4.79
C ALA A 189 -4.14 32.57 4.94
N ASP A 190 -3.89 31.50 4.18
CA ASP A 190 -2.64 30.75 4.22
C ASP A 190 -1.54 31.37 3.34
N MET A 191 -1.89 32.40 2.57
CA MET A 191 -0.99 33.03 1.59
C MET A 191 -0.23 34.22 2.20
N PRO A 192 1.05 34.39 1.86
CA PRO A 192 1.74 35.66 2.08
C PRO A 192 1.08 36.79 1.28
N ALA A 193 1.03 38.01 1.84
CA ALA A 193 0.48 39.18 1.14
C ALA A 193 1.11 39.38 -0.25
N LYS A 194 2.44 39.26 -0.33
CA LYS A 194 3.20 39.33 -1.58
C LYS A 194 2.72 38.34 -2.65
N ALA A 195 2.38 37.10 -2.27
CA ALA A 195 1.90 36.11 -3.23
C ALA A 195 0.51 36.48 -3.80
N ARG A 196 -0.36 37.06 -2.96
CA ARG A 196 -1.67 37.57 -3.40
C ARG A 196 -1.52 38.78 -4.32
N GLU A 197 -0.60 39.70 -4.00
CA GLU A 197 -0.28 40.87 -4.82
C GLU A 197 0.33 40.47 -6.18
N GLU A 198 1.16 39.43 -6.21
CA GLU A 198 1.72 38.84 -7.44
C GLU A 198 0.69 38.06 -8.28
N GLY A 199 -0.55 37.91 -7.79
CA GLY A 199 -1.66 37.30 -8.53
C GLY A 199 -1.82 35.80 -8.36
N CYS A 200 -1.05 35.15 -7.48
CA CYS A 200 -1.33 33.76 -7.13
C CYS A 200 -2.67 33.67 -6.39
N GLN A 201 -3.43 32.64 -6.73
CA GLN A 201 -4.73 32.36 -6.13
C GLN A 201 -4.61 31.17 -5.18
N ASP A 202 -5.37 31.20 -4.09
CA ASP A 202 -5.50 30.07 -3.18
C ASP A 202 -6.20 28.88 -3.85
N ILE A 203 -5.95 27.68 -3.34
CA ILE A 203 -6.45 26.43 -3.93
C ILE A 203 -7.99 26.39 -3.91
N ALA A 204 -8.63 26.89 -2.84
CA ALA A 204 -10.09 26.96 -2.76
C ALA A 204 -10.69 27.88 -3.84
N GLN A 205 -10.08 29.02 -4.12
CA GLN A 205 -10.47 29.86 -5.25
C GLN A 205 -10.29 29.11 -6.58
N GLN A 206 -9.12 28.50 -6.79
CA GLN A 206 -8.82 27.77 -8.03
C GLN A 206 -9.78 26.61 -8.29
N LEU A 207 -10.26 25.92 -7.24
CA LEU A 207 -11.27 24.85 -7.32
C LEU A 207 -12.53 25.29 -8.06
N ILE A 208 -12.96 26.54 -7.87
CA ILE A 208 -14.20 27.05 -8.47
C ILE A 208 -13.96 27.88 -9.73
N SER A 209 -12.73 28.31 -10.01
CA SER A 209 -12.41 29.25 -11.11
C SER A 209 -11.65 28.66 -12.28
N ASN A 210 -10.75 27.68 -12.05
CA ASN A 210 -9.84 27.22 -13.11
C ASN A 210 -10.53 26.37 -14.18
N MET A 211 -11.55 25.60 -13.76
CA MET A 211 -12.32 24.76 -14.66
C MET A 211 -13.69 24.45 -14.06
N ASP A 212 -14.58 23.97 -14.91
CA ASP A 212 -15.84 23.40 -14.50
C ASP A 212 -15.63 21.95 -14.01
N ILE A 213 -16.15 21.65 -12.81
CA ILE A 213 -16.09 20.34 -12.16
C ILE A 213 -17.52 19.96 -11.77
N ASP A 214 -18.03 18.88 -12.36
CA ASP A 214 -19.42 18.43 -12.20
C ASP A 214 -19.66 17.85 -10.78
N VAL A 215 -18.66 17.15 -10.21
CA VAL A 215 -18.78 16.55 -8.86
C VAL A 215 -17.54 16.85 -8.01
N ILE A 216 -17.73 17.44 -6.83
CA ILE A 216 -16.68 17.73 -5.84
C ILE A 216 -17.13 17.17 -4.49
N LEU A 217 -16.51 16.09 -4.00
CA LEU A 217 -16.90 15.42 -2.75
C LEU A 217 -15.68 15.21 -1.84
N GLY A 218 -15.77 15.66 -0.60
CA GLY A 218 -14.73 15.45 0.42
C GLY A 218 -14.90 16.38 1.61
N GLY A 219 -13.82 16.74 2.29
CA GLY A 219 -13.82 17.75 3.34
C GLY A 219 -13.47 19.16 2.82
N GLY A 220 -13.21 20.09 3.73
CA GLY A 220 -12.62 21.39 3.44
C GLY A 220 -13.61 22.57 3.40
N ARG A 221 -14.69 22.52 4.17
CA ARG A 221 -15.67 23.62 4.25
C ARG A 221 -15.04 24.95 4.63
N LYS A 222 -14.16 24.96 5.64
CA LYS A 222 -13.69 26.22 6.26
C LYS A 222 -12.98 27.16 5.28
N TYR A 223 -12.34 26.63 4.24
CA TYR A 223 -11.62 27.41 3.23
C TYR A 223 -12.53 28.11 2.22
N MET A 224 -13.82 27.76 2.21
CA MET A 224 -14.80 28.26 1.24
C MET A 224 -15.63 29.43 1.77
N PHE A 225 -15.57 29.71 3.07
CA PHE A 225 -16.44 30.69 3.73
C PHE A 225 -15.64 31.83 4.41
N PRO A 226 -16.23 33.04 4.50
CA PRO A 226 -15.63 34.18 5.18
C PRO A 226 -15.26 33.89 6.64
N GLN A 227 -14.25 34.59 7.14
CA GLN A 227 -13.81 34.49 8.53
C GLN A 227 -14.98 34.66 9.51
N GLY A 228 -15.15 33.70 10.42
CA GLY A 228 -16.20 33.74 11.45
C GLY A 228 -17.58 33.27 10.99
N THR A 229 -17.70 32.71 9.78
CA THR A 229 -18.91 31.99 9.35
C THR A 229 -18.99 30.66 10.11
N PRO A 230 -20.02 30.41 10.96
CA PRO A 230 -20.09 29.18 11.74
C PRO A 230 -20.18 27.93 10.85
N ASP A 231 -19.43 26.89 11.18
CA ASP A 231 -19.56 25.61 10.50
C ASP A 231 -20.93 24.98 10.77
N PRO A 232 -21.64 24.44 9.76
CA PRO A 232 -23.00 23.92 9.95
C PRO A 232 -23.08 22.69 10.87
N GLU A 233 -22.01 21.91 11.01
CA GLU A 233 -21.96 20.72 11.86
C GLU A 233 -21.40 21.04 13.25
N TYR A 234 -20.50 22.03 13.33
CA TYR A 234 -19.83 22.44 14.56
C TYR A 234 -20.05 23.93 14.90
N PRO A 235 -21.30 24.42 15.00
CA PRO A 235 -21.59 25.86 15.12
C PRO A 235 -21.12 26.49 16.44
N SER A 236 -20.73 25.67 17.43
CA SER A 236 -20.22 26.11 18.72
C SER A 236 -18.69 26.05 18.85
N ASP A 237 -17.98 25.49 17.87
CA ASP A 237 -16.51 25.42 17.87
C ASP A 237 -15.93 26.39 16.85
N THR A 238 -15.58 27.60 17.30
CA THR A 238 -15.06 28.68 16.44
C THR A 238 -13.76 28.34 15.71
N ARG A 239 -13.08 27.24 16.09
CA ARG A 239 -11.90 26.73 15.37
C ARG A 239 -12.28 26.07 14.03
N GLN A 240 -13.56 25.75 13.83
CA GLN A 240 -14.09 25.15 12.60
C GLN A 240 -14.70 26.17 11.65
N ASP A 241 -14.91 27.40 12.11
CA ASP A 241 -15.50 28.48 11.32
C ASP A 241 -14.73 28.74 10.02
N GLY A 242 -15.42 29.38 9.06
CA GLY A 242 -14.80 29.89 7.85
C GLY A 242 -13.54 30.70 8.15
N VAL A 243 -12.54 30.63 7.26
CA VAL A 243 -11.23 31.25 7.46
C VAL A 243 -10.87 32.31 6.43
N ARG A 244 -11.68 32.53 5.39
CA ARG A 244 -11.32 33.46 4.30
C ARG A 244 -11.26 34.90 4.75
N LEU A 245 -10.19 35.62 4.42
CA LEU A 245 -9.97 37.02 4.79
C LEU A 245 -10.52 37.99 3.75
N ASP A 246 -10.75 37.52 2.52
CA ASP A 246 -11.29 38.28 1.40
C ASP A 246 -12.82 38.48 1.45
N GLY A 247 -13.50 37.96 2.47
CA GLY A 247 -14.94 38.11 2.67
C GLY A 247 -15.80 37.32 1.67
N ARG A 248 -15.21 36.42 0.88
CA ARG A 248 -15.93 35.69 -0.18
C ARG A 248 -16.57 34.41 0.32
N ASN A 249 -17.74 34.10 -0.22
CA ASN A 249 -18.40 32.80 -0.07
C ASN A 249 -18.26 32.04 -1.39
N LEU A 250 -17.24 31.19 -1.47
CA LEU A 250 -16.89 30.46 -2.69
C LEU A 250 -17.91 29.39 -3.06
N VAL A 251 -18.64 28.83 -2.09
CA VAL A 251 -19.76 27.91 -2.37
C VAL A 251 -20.86 28.65 -3.12
N GLN A 252 -21.24 29.83 -2.63
CA GLN A 252 -22.26 30.65 -3.28
C GLN A 252 -21.82 31.10 -4.69
N GLU A 253 -20.56 31.53 -4.85
CA GLU A 253 -19.99 31.86 -6.16
C GLU A 253 -20.02 30.69 -7.14
N TRP A 254 -19.73 29.47 -6.67
CA TRP A 254 -19.81 28.26 -7.49
C TRP A 254 -21.25 27.91 -7.86
N GLN A 255 -22.19 27.98 -6.93
CA GLN A 255 -23.61 27.72 -7.21
C GLN A 255 -24.19 28.70 -8.24
N ALA A 256 -23.74 29.95 -8.23
CA ALA A 256 -24.18 30.96 -9.17
C ALA A 256 -23.71 30.72 -10.62
N LYS A 257 -22.67 29.90 -10.83
CA LYS A 257 -22.10 29.63 -12.16
C LYS A 257 -22.91 28.62 -12.97
N TYR A 258 -23.61 27.69 -12.33
CA TYR A 258 -24.21 26.54 -13.01
C TYR A 258 -25.68 26.33 -12.63
N GLN A 259 -26.55 26.24 -13.64
CA GLN A 259 -27.92 25.80 -13.44
C GLN A 259 -27.94 24.34 -12.99
N GLY A 260 -28.67 24.04 -11.92
CA GLY A 260 -28.67 22.69 -11.32
C GLY A 260 -27.50 22.42 -10.38
N ALA A 261 -26.75 23.44 -9.96
CA ALA A 261 -25.74 23.32 -8.90
C ALA A 261 -26.38 23.10 -7.52
N ARG A 262 -25.90 22.09 -6.81
CA ARG A 262 -26.30 21.78 -5.43
C ARG A 262 -25.08 21.72 -4.52
N TYR A 263 -25.16 22.43 -3.41
CA TYR A 263 -24.24 22.27 -2.28
C TYR A 263 -24.89 21.41 -1.20
N VAL A 264 -24.13 20.47 -0.64
CA VAL A 264 -24.52 19.62 0.49
C VAL A 264 -23.36 19.53 1.48
N TRP A 265 -23.65 19.28 2.75
CA TRP A 265 -22.62 19.14 3.79
C TRP A 265 -22.77 17.90 4.66
N ASN A 266 -23.83 17.10 4.46
CA ASN A 266 -24.05 15.86 5.18
C ASN A 266 -24.51 14.73 4.23
N ARG A 267 -24.48 13.51 4.76
CA ARG A 267 -24.78 12.26 4.06
C ARG A 267 -26.20 12.22 3.52
N THR A 268 -27.21 12.59 4.32
CA THR A 268 -28.61 12.52 3.88
C THR A 268 -28.85 13.43 2.68
N ALA A 269 -28.38 14.68 2.74
CA ALA A 269 -28.50 15.63 1.64
C ALA A 269 -27.72 15.17 0.40
N LEU A 270 -26.56 14.50 0.57
CA LEU A 270 -25.82 13.89 -0.53
C LEU A 270 -26.65 12.82 -1.25
N ILE A 271 -27.26 11.90 -0.49
CA ILE A 271 -28.07 10.83 -1.06
C ILE A 271 -29.30 11.39 -1.79
N GLU A 272 -29.98 12.37 -1.21
CA GLU A 272 -31.11 13.06 -1.84
C GLU A 272 -30.69 13.74 -3.15
N ALA A 273 -29.58 14.50 -3.14
CA ALA A 273 -29.06 15.17 -4.33
C ALA A 273 -28.67 14.18 -5.44
N SER A 274 -28.19 12.98 -5.09
CA SER A 274 -27.83 11.94 -6.07
C SER A 274 -29.03 11.39 -6.85
N GLN A 275 -30.23 11.46 -6.25
CA GLN A 275 -31.48 10.96 -6.82
C GLN A 275 -32.24 12.04 -7.59
N ASP A 276 -31.93 13.31 -7.35
CA ASP A 276 -32.55 14.45 -8.02
C ASP A 276 -32.00 14.59 -9.46
N PRO A 277 -32.84 14.42 -10.51
CA PRO A 277 -32.40 14.54 -11.89
C PRO A 277 -32.08 15.99 -12.29
N SER A 278 -32.54 16.99 -11.52
CA SER A 278 -32.23 18.40 -11.77
C SER A 278 -30.82 18.79 -11.31
N VAL A 279 -30.19 17.97 -10.46
CA VAL A 279 -28.80 18.20 -10.01
C VAL A 279 -27.84 17.77 -11.11
N THR A 280 -27.15 18.74 -11.69
CA THR A 280 -26.13 18.54 -12.73
C THR A 280 -24.72 18.77 -12.21
N HIS A 281 -24.59 19.62 -11.18
CA HIS A 281 -23.34 19.91 -10.50
C HIS A 281 -23.54 19.72 -8.99
N LEU A 282 -22.62 19.01 -8.34
CA LEU A 282 -22.74 18.65 -6.94
C LEU A 282 -21.43 18.93 -6.19
N MET A 283 -21.50 19.80 -5.18
CA MET A 283 -20.42 20.05 -4.23
C MET A 283 -20.86 19.56 -2.85
N GLY A 284 -20.22 18.50 -2.36
CA GLY A 284 -20.41 17.93 -1.04
C GLY A 284 -19.18 18.11 -0.17
N LEU A 285 -19.27 18.96 0.86
CA LEU A 285 -18.17 19.23 1.78
C LEU A 285 -18.55 18.79 3.20
N PHE A 286 -18.03 17.64 3.63
CA PHE A 286 -18.52 16.89 4.78
C PHE A 286 -17.80 17.19 6.10
N GLU A 287 -16.67 17.88 6.07
CA GLU A 287 -15.98 18.35 7.28
C GLU A 287 -15.35 19.74 7.08
N PRO A 288 -15.06 20.51 8.15
CA PRO A 288 -14.34 21.78 8.06
C PRO A 288 -12.95 21.60 7.44
N GLY A 289 -12.25 20.55 7.85
CA GLY A 289 -10.95 20.11 7.36
C GLY A 289 -11.05 18.80 6.60
N ASP A 290 -10.18 17.83 6.92
CA ASP A 290 -10.24 16.49 6.33
C ASP A 290 -11.45 15.73 6.87
N THR A 291 -12.01 14.77 6.12
CA THR A 291 -13.13 13.95 6.64
C THR A 291 -12.67 13.17 7.87
N LYS A 292 -13.57 12.75 8.77
CA LYS A 292 -13.17 11.82 9.85
C LYS A 292 -12.57 10.53 9.26
N TYR A 293 -11.66 9.88 9.99
CA TYR A 293 -11.27 8.49 9.67
C TYR A 293 -12.52 7.59 9.70
N GLU A 294 -12.58 6.57 8.86
CA GLU A 294 -13.73 5.66 8.70
C GLU A 294 -14.16 5.06 10.04
N VAL A 295 -13.20 4.60 10.84
CA VAL A 295 -13.46 4.02 12.17
C VAL A 295 -13.98 5.04 13.20
N ARG A 296 -13.98 6.33 12.87
CA ARG A 296 -14.51 7.45 13.68
C ARG A 296 -15.63 8.22 12.97
N ARG A 297 -16.07 7.75 11.80
CA ARG A 297 -17.09 8.41 10.99
C ARG A 297 -18.44 8.37 11.69
N ASP A 298 -19.15 9.51 11.74
CA ASP A 298 -20.56 9.48 12.13
C ASP A 298 -21.36 8.98 10.93
N THR A 299 -21.86 7.75 10.99
CA THR A 299 -22.53 7.13 9.84
C THR A 299 -23.86 7.78 9.48
N THR A 300 -24.39 8.67 10.33
CA THR A 300 -25.60 9.45 10.06
C THR A 300 -25.30 10.77 9.36
N GLN A 301 -24.18 11.43 9.72
CA GLN A 301 -23.79 12.73 9.17
C GLN A 301 -22.84 12.63 7.98
N ASP A 302 -21.94 11.66 7.98
CA ASP A 302 -20.80 11.60 7.08
C ASP A 302 -20.91 10.42 6.10
N PRO A 303 -20.85 10.67 4.77
CA PRO A 303 -20.77 9.58 3.80
C PRO A 303 -19.39 8.92 3.84
N SER A 304 -19.37 7.60 3.67
CA SER A 304 -18.14 6.86 3.42
C SER A 304 -17.55 7.19 2.04
N LEU A 305 -16.27 6.89 1.83
CA LEU A 305 -15.63 7.02 0.51
C LEU A 305 -16.35 6.20 -0.56
N MET A 306 -16.84 5.01 -0.20
CA MET A 306 -17.63 4.16 -1.06
C MET A 306 -18.94 4.85 -1.51
N GLU A 307 -19.66 5.47 -0.58
CA GLU A 307 -20.91 6.19 -0.88
C GLU A 307 -20.67 7.43 -1.73
N MET A 308 -19.62 8.21 -1.43
CA MET A 308 -19.23 9.37 -2.24
C MET A 308 -18.88 8.93 -3.69
N THR A 309 -18.15 7.82 -3.83
CA THR A 309 -17.80 7.25 -5.14
C THR A 309 -19.04 6.81 -5.92
N GLU A 310 -19.96 6.11 -5.26
CA GLU A 310 -21.21 5.67 -5.89
C GLU A 310 -22.04 6.85 -6.40
N VAL A 311 -22.19 7.89 -5.59
CA VAL A 311 -22.91 9.12 -5.99
C VAL A 311 -22.22 9.81 -7.16
N ALA A 312 -20.89 9.94 -7.11
CA ALA A 312 -20.13 10.55 -8.19
C ALA A 312 -20.31 9.79 -9.51
N VAL A 313 -20.16 8.46 -9.50
CA VAL A 313 -20.34 7.65 -10.72
C VAL A 313 -21.76 7.77 -11.26
N ARG A 314 -22.80 7.74 -10.40
CA ARG A 314 -24.20 7.90 -10.84
C ARG A 314 -24.45 9.23 -11.53
N LEU A 315 -23.90 10.33 -11.01
CA LEU A 315 -24.12 11.67 -11.55
C LEU A 315 -23.31 11.87 -12.84
N LEU A 316 -22.04 11.47 -12.85
CA LEU A 316 -21.14 11.58 -14.01
C LEU A 316 -21.55 10.67 -15.18
N SER A 317 -22.13 9.49 -14.89
CA SER A 317 -22.57 8.53 -15.92
C SER A 317 -23.74 9.05 -16.78
N ARG A 318 -24.40 10.13 -16.35
CA ARG A 318 -25.47 10.78 -17.12
C ARG A 318 -24.93 11.39 -18.42
N ASN A 319 -23.64 11.73 -18.49
CA ASN A 319 -23.04 12.31 -19.69
C ASN A 319 -22.73 11.21 -20.74
N PRO A 320 -23.36 11.23 -21.94
CA PRO A 320 -23.13 10.22 -22.97
C PRO A 320 -21.70 10.25 -23.53
N ARG A 321 -20.95 11.34 -23.37
CA ARG A 321 -19.52 11.43 -23.75
C ARG A 321 -18.60 10.74 -22.75
N GLY A 322 -19.13 10.27 -21.61
CA GLY A 322 -18.40 9.65 -20.52
C GLY A 322 -17.81 10.66 -19.55
N PHE A 323 -16.96 10.16 -18.65
CA PHE A 323 -16.43 10.96 -17.56
C PHE A 323 -14.96 10.69 -17.21
N TYR A 324 -14.36 11.62 -16.46
CA TYR A 324 -13.14 11.38 -15.69
C TYR A 324 -13.46 11.49 -14.19
N LEU A 325 -13.08 10.51 -13.40
CA LEU A 325 -13.28 10.51 -11.95
C LEU A 325 -11.95 10.25 -11.24
N PHE A 326 -11.58 11.14 -10.33
CA PHE A 326 -10.52 10.93 -9.35
C PHE A 326 -11.14 10.54 -8.01
N VAL A 327 -10.70 9.42 -7.43
CA VAL A 327 -11.13 8.94 -6.11
C VAL A 327 -9.90 8.70 -5.24
N GLU A 328 -9.89 9.28 -4.04
CA GLU A 328 -8.73 9.22 -3.16
C GLU A 328 -9.06 8.64 -1.78
N GLY A 329 -8.31 7.60 -1.39
CA GLY A 329 -8.20 7.16 0.00
C GLY A 329 -7.14 7.98 0.74
N GLY A 330 -7.35 9.29 0.86
CA GLY A 330 -6.28 10.22 1.24
C GLY A 330 -5.85 10.16 2.70
N ARG A 331 -6.70 9.61 3.59
CA ARG A 331 -6.34 9.46 5.01
C ARG A 331 -5.54 8.20 5.34
N ILE A 332 -5.26 7.33 4.36
CA ILE A 332 -4.29 6.23 4.52
C ILE A 332 -2.92 6.82 4.93
N ASP A 333 -2.47 7.84 4.20
CA ASP A 333 -1.26 8.61 4.45
C ASP A 333 -1.23 9.22 5.85
N HIS A 334 -2.31 9.89 6.26
CA HIS A 334 -2.43 10.51 7.57
C HIS A 334 -2.29 9.46 8.70
N GLY A 335 -2.90 8.28 8.54
CA GLY A 335 -2.78 7.21 9.53
C GLY A 335 -1.35 6.69 9.66
N HIS A 336 -0.61 6.62 8.56
CA HIS A 336 0.81 6.26 8.57
C HIS A 336 1.69 7.36 9.19
N HIS A 337 1.44 8.63 8.88
CA HIS A 337 2.14 9.76 9.50
C HIS A 337 1.94 9.82 11.02
N ASP A 338 0.74 9.49 11.50
CA ASP A 338 0.41 9.38 12.93
C ASP A 338 1.08 8.16 13.60
N GLY A 339 1.80 7.31 12.84
CA GLY A 339 2.35 6.05 13.33
C GLY A 339 1.27 5.05 13.78
N THR A 340 0.02 5.25 13.33
CA THR A 340 -1.15 4.50 13.80
C THR A 340 -1.66 3.62 12.65
N ALA A 341 -1.01 2.47 12.45
CA ALA A 341 -1.33 1.56 11.35
C ALA A 341 -2.79 1.09 11.33
N TYR A 342 -3.47 1.04 12.48
CA TYR A 342 -4.90 0.74 12.52
C TYR A 342 -5.72 1.73 11.69
N LEU A 343 -5.42 3.02 11.80
CA LEU A 343 -6.11 4.05 11.01
C LEU A 343 -5.76 3.93 9.54
N ALA A 344 -4.46 3.76 9.20
CA ALA A 344 -4.02 3.62 7.82
C ALA A 344 -4.65 2.41 7.10
N LEU A 345 -4.64 1.24 7.74
CA LEU A 345 -5.15 0.00 7.13
C LEU A 345 -6.68 0.00 7.04
N THR A 346 -7.39 0.59 8.01
CA THR A 346 -8.87 0.67 7.92
C THR A 346 -9.34 1.65 6.86
N GLU A 347 -8.63 2.77 6.66
CA GLU A 347 -8.84 3.64 5.50
C GLU A 347 -8.59 2.88 4.19
N ALA A 348 -7.54 2.07 4.12
CA ALA A 348 -7.22 1.28 2.94
C ALA A 348 -8.27 0.19 2.65
N VAL A 349 -8.88 -0.41 3.67
CA VAL A 349 -10.03 -1.31 3.51
C VAL A 349 -11.22 -0.58 2.89
N MET A 350 -11.53 0.64 3.36
CA MET A 350 -12.61 1.47 2.80
C MET A 350 -12.30 1.90 1.36
N PHE A 351 -11.06 2.28 1.06
CA PHE A 351 -10.60 2.58 -0.29
C PHE A 351 -10.77 1.40 -1.25
N ASP A 352 -10.36 0.19 -0.85
CA ASP A 352 -10.59 -1.03 -1.65
C ASP A 352 -12.08 -1.35 -1.84
N SER A 353 -12.92 -0.98 -0.87
CA SER A 353 -14.39 -1.15 -0.97
C SER A 353 -15.02 -0.14 -1.93
N ALA A 354 -14.44 1.07 -2.06
CA ALA A 354 -14.83 2.04 -3.09
C ALA A 354 -14.41 1.58 -4.50
N ILE A 355 -13.26 0.92 -4.64
CA ILE A 355 -12.83 0.28 -5.90
C ILE A 355 -13.83 -0.79 -6.33
N ASP A 356 -14.17 -1.71 -5.41
CA ASP A 356 -15.18 -2.76 -5.66
C ASP A 356 -16.52 -2.15 -6.07
N LYS A 357 -16.98 -1.14 -5.33
CA LYS A 357 -18.24 -0.45 -5.64
C LYS A 357 -18.25 0.14 -7.04
N ALA A 358 -17.20 0.84 -7.47
CA ALA A 358 -17.12 1.37 -8.82
C ALA A 358 -17.09 0.27 -9.89
N SER A 359 -16.41 -0.85 -9.63
CA SER A 359 -16.40 -2.00 -10.53
C SER A 359 -17.79 -2.61 -10.74
N GLN A 360 -18.67 -2.53 -9.73
CA GLN A 360 -20.05 -3.06 -9.83
C GLN A 360 -20.98 -2.17 -10.67
N ILE A 361 -20.65 -0.88 -10.82
CA ILE A 361 -21.52 0.13 -11.45
C ILE A 361 -20.90 0.76 -12.70
N THR A 362 -19.80 0.20 -13.20
CA THR A 362 -19.15 0.58 -14.46
C THR A 362 -18.81 -0.67 -15.26
N SER A 363 -18.48 -0.50 -16.54
CA SER A 363 -18.13 -1.61 -17.45
C SER A 363 -16.68 -1.50 -17.86
N GLU A 364 -15.88 -2.55 -17.61
CA GLU A 364 -14.48 -2.61 -18.09
C GLU A 364 -14.36 -2.48 -19.62
N LYS A 365 -15.44 -2.75 -20.37
CA LYS A 365 -15.46 -2.64 -21.84
C LYS A 365 -15.31 -1.19 -22.32
N ASP A 366 -15.71 -0.21 -21.52
CA ASP A 366 -15.68 1.21 -21.88
C ASP A 366 -15.07 2.10 -20.78
N THR A 367 -14.63 1.53 -19.67
CA THR A 367 -14.07 2.24 -18.52
C THR A 367 -12.66 1.77 -18.23
N LEU A 368 -11.68 2.68 -18.38
CA LEU A 368 -10.32 2.43 -17.92
C LEU A 368 -10.22 2.86 -16.45
N THR A 369 -10.04 1.88 -15.58
CA THR A 369 -9.80 2.10 -14.14
C THR A 369 -8.34 1.83 -13.83
N LEU A 370 -7.71 2.76 -13.12
CA LEU A 370 -6.35 2.60 -12.59
C LEU A 370 -6.41 2.72 -11.06
N VAL A 371 -5.67 1.85 -10.38
CA VAL A 371 -5.44 1.92 -8.92
C VAL A 371 -3.94 2.10 -8.71
N THR A 372 -3.55 3.11 -7.95
CA THR A 372 -2.14 3.36 -7.64
C THR A 372 -2.01 4.06 -6.29
N ALA A 373 -0.76 4.19 -5.83
CA ALA A 373 -0.38 5.15 -4.81
C ALA A 373 0.48 6.26 -5.45
N ASP A 374 0.54 7.40 -4.79
CA ASP A 374 1.41 8.51 -5.13
C ASP A 374 2.84 8.28 -4.60
N HIS A 375 2.96 7.74 -3.38
CA HIS A 375 4.18 7.24 -2.76
C HIS A 375 3.90 6.14 -1.73
N SER A 376 4.94 5.71 -1.01
CA SER A 376 4.85 4.73 0.08
C SER A 376 5.14 5.41 1.42
N HIS A 377 5.21 4.61 2.48
CA HIS A 377 5.63 4.99 3.82
C HIS A 377 6.77 4.09 4.29
N VAL A 378 7.45 4.48 5.36
CA VAL A 378 8.43 3.63 6.06
C VAL A 378 7.75 2.56 6.94
N PHE A 379 6.59 2.08 6.50
CA PHE A 379 5.77 1.05 7.13
C PHE A 379 6.26 -0.35 6.73
N SER A 380 6.31 -1.24 7.70
CA SER A 380 6.68 -2.65 7.51
C SER A 380 5.85 -3.55 8.41
N PHE A 381 5.64 -4.79 7.99
CA PHE A 381 5.12 -5.85 8.86
C PHE A 381 6.00 -7.09 8.68
N GLY A 382 6.35 -7.74 9.79
CA GLY A 382 7.29 -8.86 9.81
C GLY A 382 7.17 -9.71 11.07
N GLY A 383 8.30 -10.26 11.53
CA GLY A 383 8.37 -10.99 12.80
C GLY A 383 7.81 -12.42 12.76
N TYR A 384 7.69 -13.05 11.59
CA TYR A 384 7.28 -14.46 11.44
C TYR A 384 5.96 -14.81 12.15
N THR A 385 4.98 -13.92 12.08
CA THR A 385 3.65 -14.15 12.66
C THR A 385 2.93 -15.33 12.01
N LEU A 386 2.13 -16.03 12.79
CA LEU A 386 1.41 -17.23 12.38
C LEU A 386 0.27 -16.88 11.41
N ARG A 387 -0.09 -17.81 10.54
CA ARG A 387 -1.22 -17.63 9.62
C ARG A 387 -2.51 -17.40 10.43
N GLY A 388 -3.32 -16.43 10.01
CA GLY A 388 -4.56 -16.09 10.71
C GLY A 388 -4.39 -15.18 11.94
N SER A 389 -3.15 -14.88 12.38
CA SER A 389 -2.95 -13.93 13.48
C SER A 389 -3.29 -12.51 13.05
N SER A 390 -3.86 -11.72 13.96
CA SER A 390 -4.13 -10.29 13.73
C SER A 390 -2.89 -9.58 13.17
N ILE A 391 -3.07 -8.78 12.12
CA ILE A 391 -1.99 -7.97 11.54
C ILE A 391 -1.41 -6.95 12.55
N PHE A 392 -2.19 -6.60 13.59
CA PHE A 392 -1.77 -5.71 14.66
C PHE A 392 -1.08 -6.42 15.82
N GLY A 393 -1.01 -7.76 15.78
CA GLY A 393 -0.52 -8.59 16.88
C GLY A 393 0.99 -8.55 17.09
N LEU A 394 1.40 -9.25 18.15
CA LEU A 394 2.80 -9.45 18.50
C LEU A 394 3.47 -10.50 17.61
N ALA A 395 4.76 -10.32 17.38
CA ALA A 395 5.62 -11.40 16.90
C ALA A 395 5.69 -12.52 17.97
N PRO A 396 5.85 -13.79 17.57
CA PRO A 396 5.79 -14.94 18.47
C PRO A 396 7.02 -15.06 19.39
N SER A 397 8.09 -14.31 19.14
CA SER A 397 9.31 -14.33 19.95
C SER A 397 9.65 -12.93 20.46
N THR A 398 10.34 -12.86 21.60
CA THR A 398 10.89 -11.61 22.12
C THR A 398 12.06 -11.12 21.25
N ALA A 399 12.30 -9.81 21.27
CA ALA A 399 13.47 -9.22 20.67
C ALA A 399 14.71 -9.40 21.55
N GLN A 400 15.88 -8.96 21.06
CA GLN A 400 17.18 -9.09 21.75
C GLN A 400 17.22 -8.40 23.12
N ASP A 401 16.33 -7.44 23.38
CA ASP A 401 16.19 -6.77 24.67
C ASP A 401 15.22 -7.48 25.64
N ASN A 402 14.87 -8.73 25.34
CA ASN A 402 13.92 -9.57 26.09
C ASN A 402 12.51 -8.96 26.23
N LYS A 403 12.11 -8.10 25.29
CA LYS A 403 10.77 -7.50 25.23
C LYS A 403 10.04 -7.96 23.98
N THR A 404 8.73 -8.12 24.06
CA THR A 404 7.86 -8.39 22.90
C THR A 404 7.92 -7.24 21.91
N TYR A 405 7.53 -7.47 20.67
CA TYR A 405 7.38 -6.44 19.65
C TYR A 405 6.23 -6.78 18.71
N THR A 406 5.63 -5.77 18.10
CA THR A 406 4.53 -5.94 17.14
C THR A 406 5.06 -6.41 15.78
N SER A 407 4.24 -7.14 15.02
CA SER A 407 4.55 -7.45 13.62
C SER A 407 4.76 -6.18 12.80
N ILE A 408 3.84 -5.23 12.96
CA ILE A 408 3.92 -3.91 12.35
C ILE A 408 4.98 -3.06 13.05
N LEU A 409 5.85 -2.43 12.25
CA LEU A 409 6.80 -1.42 12.70
C LEU A 409 6.93 -0.31 11.65
N TYR A 410 7.32 0.88 12.12
CA TYR A 410 7.69 2.00 11.27
C TYR A 410 9.18 2.32 11.44
N GLY A 411 9.84 2.68 10.35
CA GLY A 411 11.26 3.10 10.39
C GLY A 411 11.49 4.40 11.17
N ASN A 412 10.52 5.31 11.18
CA ASN A 412 10.49 6.54 11.98
C ASN A 412 9.03 6.96 12.24
N GLY A 413 8.83 7.98 13.08
CA GLY A 413 7.50 8.52 13.40
C GLY A 413 7.28 8.72 14.91
N PRO A 414 6.09 9.18 15.33
CA PRO A 414 5.82 9.54 16.72
C PRO A 414 5.92 8.37 17.70
N GLY A 415 5.74 7.13 17.22
CA GLY A 415 5.90 5.91 18.03
C GLY A 415 7.34 5.64 18.50
N GLY A 416 8.35 6.28 17.88
CA GLY A 416 9.78 6.11 18.20
C GLY A 416 10.32 7.05 19.28
N SER A 417 9.47 7.87 19.91
CA SER A 417 9.88 8.91 20.87
C SER A 417 10.74 8.42 22.05
N PHE A 418 10.62 7.14 22.43
CA PHE A 418 11.46 6.52 23.46
C PHE A 418 12.97 6.58 23.12
N ALA A 419 13.33 6.36 21.86
CA ALA A 419 14.72 6.40 21.42
C ALA A 419 15.33 7.81 21.52
N LEU A 420 14.53 8.85 21.28
CA LEU A 420 14.97 10.26 21.39
C LEU A 420 15.18 10.70 22.85
N LEU A 421 14.46 10.09 23.79
CA LEU A 421 14.57 10.38 25.22
C LEU A 421 15.66 9.54 25.91
N GLY A 422 16.40 8.69 25.17
CA GLY A 422 17.39 7.79 25.73
C GLY A 422 16.81 6.73 26.68
N ILE A 423 15.49 6.51 26.62
CA ILE A 423 14.78 5.55 27.47
C ILE A 423 14.55 4.25 26.71
N SER A 424 14.66 3.14 27.44
CA SER A 424 14.34 1.83 26.87
C SER A 424 12.88 1.78 26.46
N ARG A 425 12.59 1.22 25.28
CA ARG A 425 11.21 1.07 24.79
C ARG A 425 10.35 0.28 25.79
N PRO A 426 9.05 0.56 25.91
CA PRO A 426 8.16 -0.25 26.74
C PRO A 426 8.06 -1.68 26.20
N ASN A 427 7.75 -2.62 27.09
CA ASN A 427 7.26 -3.94 26.67
C ASN A 427 5.83 -3.75 26.14
N VAL A 428 5.49 -4.31 24.98
CA VAL A 428 4.16 -4.16 24.37
C VAL A 428 3.29 -5.37 24.70
N SER A 429 2.04 -5.14 25.11
CA SER A 429 1.09 -6.22 25.37
C SER A 429 0.00 -6.26 24.31
N ASP A 430 -0.65 -7.43 24.17
CA ASP A 430 -1.81 -7.57 23.27
C ASP A 430 -2.93 -6.58 23.59
N SER A 431 -3.08 -6.16 24.87
CA SER A 431 -4.06 -5.16 25.28
C SER A 431 -3.82 -3.75 24.72
N GLN A 432 -2.60 -3.48 24.22
CA GLN A 432 -2.24 -2.22 23.55
C GLN A 432 -2.35 -2.32 22.03
N THR A 433 -2.52 -3.53 21.49
CA THR A 433 -2.91 -3.75 20.11
C THR A 433 -4.44 -3.66 20.03
N PRO A 434 -5.03 -3.00 19.01
CA PRO A 434 -6.48 -3.02 18.84
C PRO A 434 -6.97 -4.47 18.82
N ASN A 435 -7.76 -4.84 19.83
CA ASN A 435 -8.23 -6.20 20.04
C ASN A 435 -9.20 -6.60 18.90
N PHE A 436 -8.67 -7.14 17.81
CA PHE A 436 -9.45 -7.93 16.86
C PHE A 436 -9.33 -9.39 17.24
N LYS A 437 -10.12 -9.77 18.25
CA LYS A 437 -10.35 -11.18 18.62
C LYS A 437 -11.25 -11.82 17.56
N HIS A 438 -10.71 -12.19 16.40
CA HIS A 438 -11.43 -13.04 15.45
C HIS A 438 -10.53 -14.16 14.91
N HIS A 439 -11.15 -15.33 14.73
CA HIS A 439 -10.60 -16.66 14.47
C HIS A 439 -9.83 -17.39 15.57
N TRP A 440 -8.75 -16.85 16.16
CA TRP A 440 -7.94 -17.60 17.15
C TRP A 440 -8.78 -18.12 18.33
N GLU A 441 -9.54 -17.24 18.98
CA GLU A 441 -10.36 -17.64 20.14
C GLU A 441 -11.59 -18.47 19.76
N LYS A 442 -12.14 -18.29 18.55
CA LYS A 442 -13.32 -19.01 18.08
C LYS A 442 -13.02 -20.47 17.73
N ASN A 443 -11.83 -20.76 17.20
CA ASN A 443 -11.48 -22.09 16.69
C ASN A 443 -10.48 -22.85 17.59
N CYS A 444 -9.66 -22.15 18.37
CA CYS A 444 -8.64 -22.77 19.22
C CYS A 444 -8.99 -22.72 20.73
N GLY A 445 -10.23 -22.35 21.08
CA GLY A 445 -10.80 -22.53 22.42
C GLY A 445 -9.94 -22.02 23.58
N GLY A 446 -9.73 -20.70 23.68
CA GLY A 446 -9.28 -20.05 24.93
C GLY A 446 -7.99 -20.60 25.57
N LEU A 447 -7.14 -21.32 24.82
CA LEU A 447 -5.85 -21.78 25.32
C LEU A 447 -4.88 -20.59 25.35
N SER A 448 -4.37 -20.30 26.54
CA SER A 448 -3.27 -19.36 26.77
C SER A 448 -2.11 -19.65 25.82
N PRO A 449 -1.32 -18.65 25.39
CA PRO A 449 -0.09 -18.93 24.65
C PRO A 449 0.73 -19.92 25.49
N CYS A 450 1.10 -21.06 24.89
CA CYS A 450 1.90 -22.06 25.56
C CYS A 450 3.09 -21.35 26.21
N SER A 451 3.18 -21.43 27.54
CA SER A 451 4.37 -21.03 28.26
C SER A 451 5.57 -21.77 27.67
N GLU A 452 6.73 -21.12 27.67
CA GLU A 452 8.02 -21.52 27.05
C GLU A 452 8.60 -22.90 27.46
N SER A 453 7.81 -23.82 28.00
CA SER A 453 8.26 -25.10 28.54
C SER A 453 8.17 -26.29 27.56
N SER A 454 7.56 -26.14 26.38
CA SER A 454 7.40 -27.22 25.39
C SER A 454 8.16 -26.98 24.08
N VAL A 455 9.30 -26.28 24.14
CA VAL A 455 10.30 -26.38 23.07
C VAL A 455 10.92 -27.77 23.12
N PHE A 456 10.78 -28.52 22.02
CA PHE A 456 11.44 -29.79 21.74
C PHE A 456 12.90 -29.78 22.24
N LYS A 457 13.16 -30.46 23.36
CA LYS A 457 14.50 -30.92 23.70
C LYS A 457 14.81 -32.08 22.75
N TYR A 458 15.48 -31.79 21.64
CA TYR A 458 16.26 -32.81 20.94
C TYR A 458 17.42 -33.20 21.87
N ARG A 459 17.17 -34.16 22.76
CA ARG A 459 18.21 -34.84 23.52
C ARG A 459 18.78 -35.91 22.59
N ALA A 460 19.99 -35.69 22.10
CA ALA A 460 20.76 -36.73 21.45
C ALA A 460 20.90 -37.90 22.43
N VAL A 461 20.17 -38.99 22.17
CA VAL A 461 20.33 -40.24 22.88
C VAL A 461 21.56 -40.92 22.28
N HIS A 462 22.71 -40.71 22.92
CA HIS A 462 23.85 -41.61 22.79
C HIS A 462 23.49 -42.90 23.53
N GLU A 463 22.94 -43.88 22.83
CA GLU A 463 22.88 -45.25 23.32
C GLU A 463 24.18 -45.97 22.94
N GLY A 464 25.10 -46.02 23.91
CA GLY A 464 26.20 -46.96 23.92
C GLY A 464 25.67 -48.35 24.28
N PHE A 465 25.60 -49.23 23.29
CA PHE A 465 25.44 -50.66 23.55
C PHE A 465 26.80 -51.26 23.92
N THR A 466 26.94 -51.56 25.20
CA THR A 466 28.01 -52.40 25.75
C THR A 466 27.61 -53.86 25.49
N LEU A 467 28.34 -54.57 24.62
CA LEU A 467 28.17 -56.02 24.46
C LEU A 467 29.32 -56.73 25.20
N LEU A 468 28.99 -57.21 26.40
CA LEU A 468 29.69 -58.32 27.05
C LEU A 468 29.24 -59.60 26.36
N THR A 469 30.16 -60.35 25.75
CA THR A 469 30.02 -61.81 25.66
C THR A 469 31.40 -62.48 25.66
N SER A 470 31.44 -63.54 26.45
CA SER A 470 32.54 -64.40 26.83
C SER A 470 33.09 -65.26 25.70
N ILE A 471 34.37 -65.61 25.82
CA ILE A 471 35.12 -66.57 25.00
C ILE A 471 34.88 -68.01 25.49
N SER A 472 34.53 -68.92 24.57
CA SER A 472 34.90 -70.34 24.53
C SER A 472 34.68 -70.86 23.09
N GLY A 473 35.72 -71.19 22.32
CA GLY A 473 36.19 -72.57 22.00
C GLY A 473 35.08 -73.46 21.43
N THR A 474 35.08 -74.00 20.20
CA THR A 474 36.11 -74.77 19.48
C THR A 474 35.71 -75.04 18.01
N SER A 475 36.72 -75.14 17.13
CA SER A 475 36.87 -75.81 15.81
C SER A 475 35.73 -76.61 15.15
N HIS A 476 35.46 -76.37 13.85
CA HIS A 476 35.88 -77.24 12.72
C HIS A 476 35.42 -76.75 11.32
N SER A 477 36.37 -76.82 10.38
CA SER A 477 36.35 -77.02 8.91
C SER A 477 35.05 -77.01 8.08
N GLY A 478 35.11 -76.38 6.89
CA GLY A 478 34.29 -76.74 5.72
C GLY A 478 34.32 -75.74 4.57
N GLN A 479 34.80 -76.17 3.40
CA GLN A 479 35.06 -75.41 2.17
C GLN A 479 33.82 -75.18 1.28
N ALA A 480 33.98 -74.22 0.34
CA ALA A 480 33.55 -74.24 -1.08
C ALA A 480 32.38 -73.32 -1.55
N SER A 481 32.68 -72.67 -2.67
CA SER A 481 32.06 -71.65 -3.55
C SER A 481 30.97 -72.17 -4.54
N PRO A 482 30.53 -71.44 -5.60
CA PRO A 482 29.97 -70.08 -5.74
C PRO A 482 28.67 -70.01 -6.62
N ALA A 483 28.15 -68.78 -6.81
CA ALA A 483 27.41 -68.25 -7.98
C ALA A 483 25.86 -68.30 -8.04
N ALA A 484 25.25 -67.10 -8.10
CA ALA A 484 24.12 -66.66 -8.97
C ALA A 484 23.74 -65.20 -8.59
N TRP A 485 24.19 -64.18 -9.32
CA TRP A 485 23.50 -63.45 -10.42
C TRP A 485 22.33 -62.54 -10.00
N LEU A 486 22.35 -61.33 -10.61
CA LEU A 486 21.40 -60.20 -10.58
C LEU A 486 21.62 -59.23 -9.40
N GLY A 487 22.03 -57.96 -9.56
CA GLY A 487 21.96 -57.06 -10.71
C GLY A 487 21.00 -55.90 -10.40
N PHE A 488 21.37 -54.97 -9.53
CA PHE A 488 20.76 -53.64 -9.44
C PHE A 488 21.79 -52.63 -8.90
N VAL A 489 22.07 -51.62 -9.70
CA VAL A 489 22.93 -50.47 -9.39
C VAL A 489 22.05 -49.38 -8.80
N TYR A 490 22.33 -48.95 -7.57
CA TYR A 490 21.91 -47.65 -7.04
C TYR A 490 23.16 -46.95 -6.51
N VAL A 491 23.56 -45.88 -7.19
CA VAL A 491 24.64 -44.99 -6.75
C VAL A 491 24.04 -43.98 -5.77
N LEU A 492 24.44 -44.09 -4.51
CA LEU A 492 24.27 -43.08 -3.46
C LEU A 492 25.37 -42.03 -3.60
N TYR A 493 25.01 -40.78 -3.88
CA TYR A 493 25.92 -39.64 -3.77
C TYR A 493 25.74 -39.00 -2.39
N LEU A 494 26.75 -39.17 -1.53
CA LEU A 494 26.93 -38.42 -0.28
C LEU A 494 27.70 -37.14 -0.59
N GLY A 495 27.02 -35.99 -0.55
CA GLY A 495 27.63 -34.67 -0.57
C GLY A 495 27.64 -34.07 0.83
N LEU A 496 28.76 -34.19 1.53
CA LEU A 496 29.09 -33.42 2.73
C LEU A 496 29.32 -31.95 2.34
N ILE A 497 28.52 -31.03 2.87
CA ILE A 497 28.85 -29.60 2.90
C ILE A 497 29.22 -29.25 4.34
N SER A 498 30.52 -29.00 4.54
CA SER A 498 31.08 -28.45 5.77
C SER A 498 30.74 -26.96 5.88
N HIS A 499 29.97 -26.58 6.90
CA HIS A 499 29.88 -25.20 7.37
C HIS A 499 31.11 -24.89 8.25
N GLN A 500 32.00 -24.01 7.77
CA GLN A 500 32.95 -23.33 8.63
C GLN A 500 32.28 -22.08 9.22
N VAL A 501 32.16 -22.09 10.54
CA VAL A 501 31.78 -20.97 11.40
C VAL A 501 33.03 -20.16 11.68
N CYS A 502 33.03 -18.86 11.36
CA CYS A 502 34.05 -17.93 11.84
C CYS A 502 33.58 -17.28 13.14
N THR A 503 34.25 -17.60 14.24
CA THR A 503 34.16 -16.88 15.52
C THR A 503 35.07 -15.65 15.48
N VAL A 504 34.55 -14.49 15.90
CA VAL A 504 35.31 -13.26 16.11
C VAL A 504 35.64 -13.19 17.60
N GLY A 505 36.93 -13.16 17.93
CA GLY A 505 37.45 -12.96 19.29
C GLY A 505 37.84 -11.50 19.55
N ASP A 506 37.72 -11.12 20.82
CA ASP A 506 37.85 -9.78 21.39
C ASP A 506 39.19 -9.06 21.13
N GLY A 507 39.13 -7.73 21.02
CA GLY A 507 40.29 -6.83 21.06
C GLY A 507 39.88 -5.35 21.10
N GLU A 508 40.19 -4.68 22.22
CA GLU A 508 39.95 -3.25 22.50
C GLU A 508 40.82 -2.28 21.64
N PRO A 509 40.49 -0.96 21.62
CA PRO A 509 40.81 -0.07 20.51
C PRO A 509 42.12 0.72 20.67
N VAL A 510 42.81 0.99 19.56
CA VAL A 510 43.84 2.05 19.48
C VAL A 510 43.60 2.93 18.25
N SER A 511 43.78 4.21 18.50
CA SER A 511 43.53 5.41 17.71
C SER A 511 44.39 5.56 16.45
N GLY A 512 43.82 6.27 15.46
CA GLY A 512 44.59 7.16 14.58
C GLY A 512 44.62 6.83 13.08
N GLY A 513 43.94 7.68 12.29
CA GLY A 513 44.55 8.33 11.13
C GLY A 513 44.72 7.58 9.79
N ARG A 514 43.90 8.03 8.82
CA ARG A 514 44.14 8.15 7.36
C ARG A 514 44.12 6.91 6.45
N ALA A 515 43.17 7.00 5.52
CA ALA A 515 43.27 6.84 4.06
C ALA A 515 43.56 5.46 3.41
N CYS A 516 42.58 5.07 2.59
CA CYS A 516 42.66 4.41 1.27
C CYS A 516 43.54 3.18 1.07
N GLY A 517 42.88 2.07 0.69
CA GLY A 517 43.52 0.96 -0.02
C GLY A 517 42.57 -0.21 -0.29
N CYS A 518 41.85 -0.19 -1.42
CA CYS A 518 41.16 -1.36 -1.94
C CYS A 518 42.20 -2.44 -2.30
N CYS A 519 42.26 -3.52 -1.51
CA CYS A 519 43.04 -4.71 -1.86
C CYS A 519 42.17 -5.68 -2.69
N HIS A 520 42.50 -5.78 -3.98
CA HIS A 520 42.10 -6.90 -4.83
C HIS A 520 42.88 -8.16 -4.44
N PHE A 521 42.18 -9.24 -4.07
CA PHE A 521 42.76 -10.59 -4.04
C PHE A 521 42.61 -11.25 -5.41
N ARG A 522 43.76 -11.53 -6.04
CA ARG A 522 43.91 -12.36 -7.25
C ARG A 522 44.36 -13.75 -6.83
N THR A 523 43.53 -14.77 -7.05
CA THR A 523 43.96 -16.17 -7.05
C THR A 523 44.40 -16.57 -8.45
N ARG A 524 45.66 -17.02 -8.57
CA ARG A 524 46.25 -17.60 -9.79
C ARG A 524 45.88 -19.08 -9.89
N PHE A 525 45.38 -19.50 -11.04
CA PHE A 525 45.55 -20.88 -11.55
C PHE A 525 46.44 -20.82 -12.82
N PRO A 526 47.32 -21.80 -13.05
CA PRO A 526 48.26 -21.78 -14.17
C PRO A 526 47.69 -22.48 -15.42
N GLY A 527 47.95 -21.92 -16.60
CA GLY A 527 47.91 -22.64 -17.88
C GLY A 527 47.19 -21.90 -19.01
N GLY A 528 47.94 -21.61 -20.09
CA GLY A 528 47.36 -21.34 -21.41
C GLY A 528 47.43 -19.89 -21.89
N ILE A 529 48.52 -19.56 -22.58
CA ILE A 529 48.72 -18.31 -23.33
C ILE A 529 47.85 -18.34 -24.60
N THR A 530 47.02 -17.32 -24.82
CA THR A 530 47.02 -16.56 -26.09
C THR A 530 46.45 -15.17 -25.81
N CYS A 531 47.29 -14.16 -26.05
CA CYS A 531 46.99 -12.75 -25.90
C CYS A 531 46.60 -12.20 -27.28
N ILE A 532 45.40 -11.62 -27.42
CA ILE A 532 45.16 -10.59 -28.44
C ILE A 532 44.64 -9.37 -27.69
N ILE A 533 45.51 -8.37 -27.63
CA ILE A 533 45.26 -7.02 -27.14
C ILE A 533 44.49 -6.28 -28.24
N TRP A 534 43.44 -5.54 -27.89
CA TRP A 534 43.23 -4.25 -28.55
C TRP A 534 42.75 -3.17 -27.58
N ASN A 535 43.39 -2.02 -27.73
CA ASN A 535 43.30 -0.83 -26.90
C ASN A 535 42.01 -0.06 -27.11
N SER A 536 41.60 0.64 -26.05
CA SER A 536 40.72 1.79 -26.07
C SER A 536 41.16 2.87 -27.06
N LEU A 537 40.23 3.50 -27.76
CA LEU A 537 40.30 4.92 -28.11
C LEU A 537 38.88 5.48 -28.35
N GLN A 538 38.72 6.74 -27.97
CA GLN A 538 37.53 7.58 -27.99
C GLN A 538 37.02 7.87 -29.41
N GLY A 539 35.73 8.20 -29.54
CA GLY A 539 35.25 9.12 -30.59
C GLY A 539 33.95 8.75 -31.31
N SER A 540 32.86 9.41 -30.91
CA SER A 540 31.90 10.14 -31.76
C SER A 540 31.11 9.46 -32.90
N PHE A 541 29.77 9.61 -32.78
CA PHE A 541 28.71 9.64 -33.80
C PHE A 541 28.49 8.42 -34.71
N GLY A 542 27.29 7.85 -34.64
CA GLY A 542 26.77 6.93 -35.66
C GLY A 542 25.52 6.19 -35.23
N SER A 543 24.36 6.73 -35.60
CA SER A 543 23.04 6.10 -35.51
C SER A 543 23.04 4.72 -36.19
N TYR A 544 22.70 3.65 -35.44
CA TYR A 544 22.31 2.38 -36.05
C TYR A 544 21.04 1.83 -35.40
N LEU A 545 20.01 1.82 -36.25
CA LEU A 545 18.74 1.13 -36.15
C LEU A 545 19.00 -0.38 -36.04
N PHE A 546 18.60 -1.02 -34.93
CA PHE A 546 18.52 -2.48 -34.86
C PHE A 546 17.06 -2.90 -35.04
N VAL A 547 16.76 -3.37 -36.24
CA VAL A 547 15.59 -4.18 -36.56
C VAL A 547 15.91 -5.61 -36.13
N PHE A 548 15.18 -6.16 -35.16
CA PHE A 548 15.12 -7.60 -34.96
C PHE A 548 13.81 -8.11 -35.55
N GLY A 549 13.96 -8.82 -36.67
CA GLY A 549 12.89 -9.57 -37.33
C GLY A 549 12.51 -10.81 -36.54
N GLY A 550 11.26 -11.22 -36.75
CA GLY A 550 10.56 -12.27 -36.01
C GLY A 550 11.18 -13.66 -36.09
N LEU A 551 10.78 -14.49 -35.13
CA LEU A 551 10.47 -15.88 -35.36
C LEU A 551 9.11 -16.19 -34.72
N PHE A 552 8.15 -16.52 -35.58
CA PHE A 552 6.99 -17.34 -35.25
C PHE A 552 7.49 -18.78 -35.03
N VAL A 553 7.19 -19.37 -33.88
CA VAL A 553 6.44 -20.63 -33.71
C VAL A 553 5.71 -20.54 -32.37
#